data_AF-X1M5H8-F1
#
_entry.id   AF-X1M5H8-F1
#
_cell.length_a   1.000
_cell.length_b   1.000
_cell.length_c   1.000
_cell.angle_alpha   90.00
_cell.angle_beta   90.00
_cell.angle_gamma   90.00
#
_symmetry.space_group_name_H-M   'P 1'
#
loop_
_entity.id
_entity.type
_entity.pdbx_description
1 polymer ?
#
loop_
_entity_poly.entity_id
_entity_poly.type
_entity_poly.pdbx_seq_one_letter_code
_entity_poly.pdbx_strand_id
1 'polypeptide(L)'
;TLLFLGCMSSFRVKESASASYELLKEGNFDFKIFEKEPCCGEYVYSAGKLDFAKKIFNENFELFKQHGIKNIITTCGGCFYAFNNLYPKYLQDYDIPVKHVIQVIHKLEKNGKLKFQQSNDTVTYHDSC
;
A
#
# COMPACT_ATOMS: atom_id res chain seq x y z
N THR A 1 -11.96 -1.06 1.32
CA THR A 1 -10.59 -0.56 1.02
C THR A 1 -9.73 -1.71 0.53
N LEU A 2 -8.82 -1.50 -0.42
CA LEU A 2 -7.83 -2.51 -0.80
C LEU A 2 -6.61 -2.40 0.12
N LEU A 3 -6.19 -3.49 0.77
CA LEU A 3 -4.86 -3.62 1.34
C LEU A 3 -3.96 -4.20 0.24
N PHE A 4 -3.11 -3.35 -0.33
CA PHE A 4 -2.15 -3.71 -1.37
C PHE A 4 -0.80 -4.01 -0.73
N LEU A 5 -0.41 -5.30 -0.71
CA LEU A 5 0.77 -5.78 0.02
C LEU A 5 2.08 -5.53 -0.74
N GLY A 6 2.00 -5.41 -2.06
CA GLY A 6 3.14 -5.32 -2.96
C GLY A 6 4.01 -6.58 -2.97
N CYS A 7 4.97 -6.60 -3.92
CA CYS A 7 5.86 -7.73 -4.11
C CYS A 7 6.85 -7.90 -2.94
N MET A 8 7.36 -6.81 -2.36
CA MET A 8 8.37 -6.90 -1.30
C MET A 8 7.83 -7.54 -0.03
N SER A 9 6.67 -7.09 0.47
CA SER A 9 6.06 -7.68 1.66
C SER A 9 5.53 -9.09 1.37
N SER A 10 5.09 -9.39 0.14
CA SER A 10 4.60 -10.73 -0.20
C SER A 10 5.71 -11.78 -0.33
N PHE A 11 6.89 -11.41 -0.84
CA PHE A 11 7.94 -12.37 -1.17
C PHE A 11 9.19 -12.30 -0.28
N ARG A 12 9.54 -11.13 0.26
CA ARG A 12 10.83 -10.90 0.95
C ARG A 12 10.70 -10.52 2.41
N VAL A 13 9.74 -9.66 2.76
CA VAL A 13 9.51 -9.16 4.12
C VAL A 13 8.11 -9.58 4.56
N LYS A 14 7.91 -10.88 4.71
CA LYS A 14 6.59 -11.49 4.94
C LYS A 14 5.98 -11.04 6.26
N GLU A 15 6.82 -10.75 7.24
CA GLU A 15 6.46 -10.22 8.54
C GLU A 15 5.74 -8.87 8.41
N SER A 16 6.16 -8.03 7.46
CA SER A 16 5.48 -6.76 7.17
C SER A 16 4.06 -6.98 6.64
N ALA A 17 3.87 -7.98 5.77
CA ALA A 17 2.54 -8.33 5.27
C ALA A 17 1.64 -8.87 6.39
N SER A 18 2.12 -9.86 7.14
CA SER A 18 1.37 -10.48 8.25
C SER A 18 1.02 -9.47 9.34
N ALA A 19 1.98 -8.67 9.81
CA ALA A 19 1.74 -7.66 10.83
C ALA A 19 0.75 -6.58 10.36
N SER A 20 0.86 -6.14 9.10
CA SER A 20 -0.10 -5.19 8.52
C SER A 20 -1.52 -5.74 8.52
N TYR A 21 -1.69 -7.00 8.09
CA TYR A 21 -2.98 -7.68 8.09
C TYR A 21 -3.54 -7.82 9.51
N GLU A 22 -2.73 -8.32 10.45
CA GLU A 22 -3.14 -8.57 11.83
C GLU A 22 -3.54 -7.28 12.54
N LEU A 23 -2.75 -6.22 12.45
CA LEU A 23 -3.04 -4.93 13.10
C LEU A 23 -4.29 -4.26 12.53
N LEU A 24 -4.50 -4.33 11.21
CA LEU A 24 -5.74 -3.79 10.62
C LEU A 24 -6.97 -4.61 11.05
N LYS A 25 -6.83 -5.93 11.15
CA LYS A 25 -7.90 -6.81 11.62
C LYS A 25 -8.22 -6.57 13.10
N GLU A 26 -7.21 -6.49 13.96
CA GLU A 26 -7.36 -6.17 15.39
C GLU A 26 -8.02 -4.81 15.59
N GLY A 27 -7.62 -3.81 14.79
CA GLY A 27 -8.23 -2.49 14.79
C GLY A 27 -9.65 -2.44 14.18
N ASN A 28 -10.27 -3.58 13.86
CA ASN A 28 -11.58 -3.69 13.22
C ASN A 28 -11.69 -2.78 11.98
N PHE A 29 -10.65 -2.76 11.15
CA PHE A 29 -10.64 -2.03 9.89
C PHE A 29 -11.14 -2.94 8.77
N ASP A 30 -12.07 -2.45 7.95
CA ASP A 30 -12.61 -3.20 6.82
C ASP A 30 -11.73 -3.05 5.58
N PHE A 31 -11.21 -4.18 5.09
CA PHE A 31 -10.36 -4.23 3.92
C PHE A 31 -10.52 -5.55 3.17
N LYS A 32 -10.13 -5.55 1.90
CA LYS A 32 -9.97 -6.74 1.06
C LYS A 32 -8.53 -6.82 0.54
N ILE A 33 -8.12 -8.02 0.18
CA ILE A 33 -6.84 -8.31 -0.49
C ILE A 33 -7.14 -8.97 -1.83
N PHE A 34 -6.23 -8.83 -2.81
CA PHE A 34 -6.33 -9.61 -4.03
C PHE A 34 -5.69 -10.98 -3.83
N GLU A 35 -6.31 -12.02 -4.39
CA GLU A 35 -5.71 -13.36 -4.45
C GLU A 35 -4.48 -13.37 -5.37
N LYS A 36 -4.57 -12.65 -6.50
CA LYS A 36 -3.47 -12.44 -7.44
C LYS A 36 -3.21 -10.95 -7.56
N GLU A 37 -2.39 -10.43 -6.68
CA GLU A 37 -2.04 -9.02 -6.67
C GLU A 37 -1.04 -8.69 -7.80
N PRO A 38 -1.32 -7.69 -8.66
CA PRO A 38 -0.38 -7.27 -9.69
C PRO A 38 0.79 -6.46 -9.10
N CYS A 39 1.84 -6.24 -9.89
CA CYS A 39 2.89 -5.29 -9.53
C CYS A 39 2.37 -3.84 -9.61
N CYS A 40 2.77 -2.97 -8.69
CA CYS A 40 2.40 -1.54 -8.74
C CYS A 40 3.06 -0.79 -9.92
N GLY A 41 4.14 -1.34 -10.50
CA GLY A 41 4.86 -0.78 -11.64
C GLY A 41 5.94 0.25 -11.30
N GLU A 42 6.19 0.52 -10.01
CA GLU A 42 7.23 1.48 -9.56
C GLU A 42 8.61 1.12 -10.12
N TYR A 43 9.09 -0.10 -9.89
CA TYR A 43 10.42 -0.51 -10.36
C TYR A 43 10.56 -0.49 -11.88
N VAL A 44 9.48 -0.78 -12.61
CA VAL A 44 9.47 -0.73 -14.08
C VAL A 44 9.64 0.71 -14.56
N TYR A 45 8.96 1.65 -13.89
CA TYR A 45 9.11 3.07 -14.14
C TYR A 45 10.53 3.55 -13.81
N SER A 46 11.04 3.20 -12.63
CA SER A 46 12.37 3.59 -12.15
C SER A 46 13.51 2.99 -12.99
N ALA A 47 13.27 1.84 -13.65
CA ALA A 47 14.18 1.26 -14.65
C ALA A 47 14.12 1.94 -16.03
N GLY A 48 13.34 3.03 -16.19
CA GLY A 48 13.21 3.78 -17.44
C GLY A 48 12.32 3.12 -18.50
N LYS A 49 11.60 2.04 -18.17
CA LYS A 49 10.68 1.35 -19.09
C LYS A 49 9.30 2.00 -19.09
N LEU A 50 9.25 3.27 -19.49
CA LEU A 50 8.08 4.14 -19.31
C LEU A 50 6.80 3.62 -19.97
N ASP A 51 6.86 3.13 -21.21
CA ASP A 51 5.66 2.63 -21.90
C ASP A 51 5.11 1.37 -21.24
N PHE A 52 5.99 0.52 -20.72
CA PHE A 52 5.57 -0.67 -19.99
C PHE A 52 5.00 -0.32 -18.61
N ALA A 53 5.59 0.65 -17.91
CA ALA A 53 5.04 1.16 -16.65
C ALA A 53 3.63 1.75 -16.85
N LYS A 54 3.43 2.59 -17.88
CA LYS A 54 2.11 3.15 -18.22
C LYS A 54 1.09 2.06 -18.53
N LYS A 55 1.49 0.99 -19.23
CA LYS A 55 0.61 -0.17 -19.47
C LYS A 55 0.17 -0.80 -18.15
N ILE A 56 1.10 -1.07 -17.23
CA ILE A 56 0.81 -1.61 -15.90
C ILE A 56 -0.15 -0.70 -15.13
N PHE A 57 0.07 0.62 -15.17
CA PHE A 57 -0.77 1.58 -14.46
C PHE A 57 -2.22 1.53 -14.96
N ASN A 58 -2.42 1.51 -16.29
CA ASN A 58 -3.75 1.41 -16.89
C ASN A 58 -4.42 0.07 -16.53
N GLU A 59 -3.73 -1.05 -16.70
CA GLU A 59 -4.28 -2.39 -16.38
C GLU A 59 -4.69 -2.50 -14.90
N ASN A 60 -3.85 -2.00 -13.99
CA ASN A 60 -4.17 -1.97 -12.57
C ASN A 60 -5.36 -1.06 -12.27
N PHE A 61 -5.45 0.11 -12.90
CA PHE A 61 -6.57 1.02 -12.68
C PHE A 61 -7.90 0.44 -13.18
N GLU A 62 -7.90 -0.23 -14.34
CA GLU A 62 -9.08 -0.97 -14.79
C GLU A 62 -9.47 -2.08 -13.82
N LEU A 63 -8.49 -2.85 -13.32
CA LEU A 63 -8.74 -3.89 -12.32
C LEU A 63 -9.34 -3.31 -11.03
N PHE A 64 -8.84 -2.16 -10.57
CA PHE A 64 -9.35 -1.46 -9.39
C PHE A 64 -10.80 -1.01 -9.59
N LYS A 65 -11.13 -0.45 -10.77
CA LYS A 65 -12.50 -0.07 -11.12
C LYS A 65 -13.44 -1.29 -11.13
N GLN A 66 -13.03 -2.38 -11.76
CA GLN A 66 -13.80 -3.63 -11.82
C GLN A 66 -14.14 -4.19 -10.42
N HIS A 67 -13.21 -4.05 -9.47
CA HIS A 67 -13.41 -4.51 -8.09
C HIS A 67 -14.01 -3.45 -7.15
N GLY A 68 -14.42 -2.30 -7.69
CA GLY A 68 -14.99 -1.19 -6.93
C GLY A 68 -14.05 -0.68 -5.83
N ILE A 69 -12.75 -0.63 -6.10
CA ILE A 69 -11.76 -0.14 -5.15
C ILE A 69 -11.85 1.38 -5.07
N LYS A 70 -12.18 1.89 -3.88
CA LYS A 70 -12.34 3.33 -3.60
C LYS A 70 -11.24 3.93 -2.73
N ASN A 71 -10.40 3.09 -2.12
CA ASN A 71 -9.31 3.49 -1.23
C ASN A 71 -8.25 2.39 -1.28
N ILE A 72 -6.98 2.77 -1.22
CA ILE A 72 -5.83 1.86 -1.17
C ILE A 72 -5.01 2.11 0.09
N ILE A 73 -4.63 1.02 0.76
CA ILE A 73 -3.62 1.01 1.82
C ILE A 73 -2.42 0.23 1.28
N THR A 74 -1.22 0.80 1.34
CA THR A 74 0.01 0.13 0.94
C THR A 74 0.87 -0.21 2.14
N THR A 75 1.66 -1.28 2.05
CA THR A 75 2.66 -1.66 3.07
C THR A 75 4.09 -1.27 2.69
N CYS A 76 4.28 -0.67 1.51
CA CYS A 76 5.58 -0.37 0.93
C CYS A 76 5.61 1.06 0.39
N GLY A 77 6.70 1.78 0.66
CA GLY A 77 6.94 3.15 0.18
C GLY A 77 6.93 3.26 -1.35
N GLY A 78 7.49 2.30 -2.08
CA GLY A 78 7.45 2.30 -3.55
C GLY A 78 6.03 2.15 -4.12
N CYS A 79 5.22 1.29 -3.51
CA CYS A 79 3.81 1.17 -3.89
C CYS A 79 3.03 2.45 -3.55
N PHE A 80 3.31 3.04 -2.38
CA PHE A 80 2.74 4.33 -1.99
C PHE A 80 3.08 5.41 -3.04
N TYR A 81 4.35 5.58 -3.38
CA TYR A 81 4.82 6.53 -4.39
C TYR A 81 4.18 6.28 -5.76
N ALA A 82 4.11 5.03 -6.22
CA ALA A 82 3.49 4.73 -7.50
C ALA A 82 2.02 5.18 -7.53
N PHE A 83 1.20 4.70 -6.61
CA PHE A 83 -0.22 5.02 -6.61
C PHE A 83 -0.51 6.49 -6.28
N ASN A 84 0.29 7.12 -5.42
CA ASN A 84 0.05 8.50 -4.99
C ASN A 84 0.63 9.55 -5.94
N ASN A 85 1.71 9.25 -6.68
CA ASN A 85 2.44 10.23 -7.50
C ASN A 85 2.48 9.86 -8.98
N LEU A 86 2.73 8.59 -9.32
CA LEU A 86 2.87 8.17 -10.71
C LEU A 86 1.51 7.96 -11.39
N TYR A 87 0.56 7.30 -10.72
CA TYR A 87 -0.75 7.00 -11.30
C TYR A 87 -1.50 8.29 -11.66
N PRO A 88 -1.64 9.29 -10.76
CA PRO A 88 -2.26 10.57 -11.11
C PRO A 88 -1.56 11.33 -12.23
N LYS A 89 -0.23 11.16 -12.37
CA LYS A 89 0.55 11.82 -13.42
C LYS A 89 0.26 11.25 -14.81
N TYR A 90 -0.08 9.97 -14.91
CA TYR A 90 -0.25 9.28 -16.19
C TYR A 90 -1.68 8.88 -16.51
N LEU A 91 -2.59 8.91 -15.53
CA LEU A 91 -3.99 8.50 -15.66
C LEU A 91 -4.90 9.69 -15.29
N GLN A 92 -5.64 10.21 -16.26
CA GLN A 92 -6.46 11.43 -16.06
C GLN A 92 -7.58 11.25 -15.04
N ASP A 93 -8.20 10.06 -14.98
CA ASP A 93 -9.36 9.80 -14.13
C ASP A 93 -8.99 9.11 -12.79
N TYR A 94 -7.70 9.04 -12.44
CA TYR A 94 -7.28 8.38 -11.21
C TYR A 94 -7.52 9.27 -9.99
N ASP A 95 -8.47 8.86 -9.14
CA ASP A 95 -8.92 9.62 -7.96
C ASP A 95 -8.88 8.81 -6.65
N ILE A 96 -8.27 7.62 -6.66
CA ILE A 96 -8.28 6.71 -5.52
C ILE A 96 -7.33 7.21 -4.42
N PRO A 97 -7.82 7.54 -3.21
CA PRO A 97 -6.96 7.94 -2.10
C PRO A 97 -6.06 6.80 -1.64
N VAL A 98 -4.79 7.12 -1.41
CA VAL A 98 -3.75 6.17 -1.01
C VAL A 98 -3.23 6.53 0.38
N LYS A 99 -3.06 5.53 1.25
CA LYS A 99 -2.39 5.69 2.55
C LYS A 99 -1.34 4.62 2.74
N HIS A 100 -0.24 4.97 3.38
CA HIS A 100 0.66 3.97 3.92
C HIS A 100 0.05 3.34 5.18
N VAL A 101 0.25 2.03 5.39
CA VAL A 101 -0.33 1.27 6.50
C VAL A 101 -0.03 1.90 7.86
N ILE A 102 1.16 2.47 8.04
CA ILE A 102 1.56 3.13 9.29
C ILE A 102 0.66 4.33 9.64
N GLN A 103 0.18 5.07 8.63
CA GLN A 103 -0.73 6.20 8.83
C GLN A 103 -2.10 5.73 9.31
N VAL A 104 -2.53 4.55 8.83
CA VAL A 104 -3.80 3.93 9.24
C VAL A 104 -3.67 3.37 10.65
N ILE A 105 -2.59 2.65 10.94
CA ILE A 105 -2.29 2.11 12.28
C ILE A 105 -2.22 3.24 13.31
N HIS A 106 -1.50 4.32 13.03
CA HIS A 106 -1.42 5.46 13.94
C HIS A 106 -2.79 6.10 14.21
N LYS A 107 -3.66 6.18 13.18
CA LYS A 107 -5.03 6.67 13.37
C LYS A 107 -5.87 5.72 14.23
N LEU A 108 -5.71 4.41 14.06
CA LEU A 108 -6.41 3.40 14.86
C LEU A 108 -5.97 3.46 16.33
N GLU A 109 -4.68 3.63 16.58
CA GLU A 109 -4.13 3.82 17.92
C GLU A 109 -4.65 5.09 18.59
N LYS A 110 -4.58 6.25 17.90
CA LYS A 110 -5.15 7.51 18.43
C LYS A 110 -6.64 7.45 18.75
N ASN A 111 -7.39 6.61 18.03
CA ASN A 111 -8.81 6.41 18.25
C ASN A 111 -9.12 5.30 19.28
N GLY A 112 -8.09 4.76 19.95
CA GLY A 112 -8.22 3.73 20.98
C GLY A 112 -8.60 2.34 20.45
N LYS A 113 -8.57 2.14 19.12
CA LYS A 113 -8.86 0.85 18.47
C LYS A 113 -7.67 -0.11 18.50
N LEU A 114 -6.45 0.43 18.59
CA LEU A 114 -5.24 -0.32 18.83
C LEU A 114 -4.57 0.23 20.10
N LYS A 115 -3.87 -0.65 20.83
CA LYS A 115 -3.08 -0.28 21.99
C LYS A 115 -1.73 -0.93 21.88
N PHE A 116 -0.68 -0.12 21.89
CA PHE A 116 0.69 -0.61 21.91
C PHE A 116 1.27 -0.48 23.31
N GLN A 117 2.08 -1.46 23.70
CA GLN A 117 2.91 -1.35 24.88
C GLN A 117 4.18 -0.60 24.50
N GLN A 118 4.64 0.27 25.39
CA GLN A 118 5.92 0.93 25.20
C GLN A 118 7.04 -0.10 25.31
N SER A 119 7.91 -0.14 24.30
CA SER A 119 9.15 -0.91 24.36
C SER A 119 10.28 -0.06 24.96
N ASN A 120 11.18 -0.72 25.70
CA ASN A 120 12.44 -0.13 26.17
C ASN A 120 13.60 -0.37 25.18
N ASP A 121 13.32 -0.98 24.03
CA ASP A 121 14.32 -1.23 23.00
C ASP A 121 14.81 0.08 22.39
N THR A 122 16.12 0.15 22.18
CA THR A 122 16.71 1.21 21.36
C THR A 122 16.60 0.81 19.90
N VAL A 123 15.92 1.62 19.09
CA VAL A 123 15.73 1.39 17.65
C VAL A 123 16.30 2.55 16.84
N THR A 124 16.89 2.23 15.68
CA THR A 124 17.25 3.24 14.68
C THR A 124 16.12 3.36 13.69
N TYR A 125 15.51 4.54 13.62
CA TYR A 125 14.47 4.84 12.65
C TYR A 125 15.09 5.29 11.32
N HIS A 126 14.68 4.66 10.23
CA HIS A 126 14.98 5.11 8.88
C HIS A 126 13.74 5.78 8.30
N ASP A 127 13.82 7.10 8.09
CA ASP A 127 12.73 7.84 7.48
C ASP A 127 12.60 7.49 6.00
N SER A 128 11.37 7.46 5.50
CA SER A 128 11.11 7.21 4.07
C SER A 128 11.52 8.41 3.23
N CYS A 129 12.09 8.14 2.05
CA CYS A 129 12.44 9.15 1.05
C CYS A 129 11.22 9.94 0.53
#